data_AF-A0A1A6HZM9-F1
#
_entry.id   AF-A0A1A6HZM9-F1
#
_cell.length_a   1.000
_cell.length_b   1.000
_cell.length_c   1.000
_cell.angle_alpha   90.00
_cell.angle_beta   90.00
_cell.angle_gamma   90.00
#
_symmetry.space_group_name_H-M   'P 1'
#
loop_
_entity.id
_entity.type
_entity.pdbx_description
1 polymer ?
#
loop_
_entity_poly.entity_id
_entity_poly.type
_entity_poly.pdbx_seq_one_letter_code
_entity_poly.pdbx_strand_id
1 'polypeptide(L)'
;TTVIDYVKPSDLKKDMNETFKEKFPHIKLTLSKIRSLKREMQKLAQEDCGFEEPTVAMAFVYFEKLALKGKLNKQNRKLCAGACVLLAAKVGSDLKKQEVKHLID
;
A
#
# COMPACT_ATOMS: atom_id res chain seq x y z
N THR A 1 23.12 -8.03 -29.59
CA THR A 1 23.25 -8.11 -28.12
C THR A 1 22.84 -6.79 -27.53
N THR A 2 21.74 -6.72 -26.78
CA THR A 2 21.39 -5.51 -26.04
C THR A 2 22.24 -5.47 -24.79
N VAL A 3 23.17 -4.53 -24.70
CA VAL A 3 23.96 -4.29 -23.49
C VAL A 3 23.07 -3.54 -22.51
N ILE A 4 22.80 -4.15 -21.35
CA ILE A 4 22.11 -3.47 -20.25
C ILE A 4 23.19 -2.85 -19.39
N ASP A 5 23.35 -1.53 -19.47
CA ASP A 5 24.30 -0.81 -18.63
C ASP A 5 23.95 -0.98 -17.16
N TYR A 6 24.98 -1.20 -16.34
CA TYR A 6 24.81 -1.26 -14.90
C TYR A 6 24.36 0.11 -14.38
N VAL A 7 23.18 0.15 -13.76
CA VAL A 7 22.64 1.34 -13.10
C VAL A 7 22.66 1.12 -11.59
N LYS A 8 23.15 2.11 -10.83
CA LYS A 8 23.12 2.02 -9.36
C LYS A 8 21.67 1.94 -8.87
N PRO A 9 21.35 1.09 -7.87
CA PRO A 9 19.97 0.95 -7.37
C PRO A 9 19.34 2.26 -6.88
N SER A 10 20.16 3.21 -6.38
CA SER A 10 19.73 4.55 -5.99
C SER A 10 19.17 5.35 -7.17
N ASP A 11 19.84 5.24 -8.32
CA ASP A 11 19.56 6.03 -9.52
C ASP A 11 18.32 5.47 -10.19
N LEU A 12 18.22 4.13 -10.33
CA LEU A 12 17.00 3.48 -10.79
C LEU A 12 15.78 3.84 -9.92
N LYS A 13 15.93 3.85 -8.59
CA LYS A 13 14.84 4.25 -7.68
C LYS A 13 14.45 5.71 -7.88
N LYS A 14 15.43 6.59 -8.12
CA LYS A 14 15.19 8.02 -8.38
C LYS A 14 14.41 8.18 -9.68
N ASP A 15 14.89 7.59 -10.77
CA ASP A 15 14.26 7.64 -12.10
C ASP A 15 12.82 7.12 -12.03
N MET A 16 12.59 5.98 -11.37
CA MET A 16 11.23 5.44 -11.20
C MET A 16 10.30 6.38 -10.42
N ASN A 17 10.80 7.11 -9.41
CA ASN A 17 10.00 8.08 -8.68
C ASN A 17 9.74 9.34 -9.53
N GLU A 18 10.70 9.76 -10.35
CA GLU A 18 10.57 10.89 -11.27
C GLU A 18 9.54 10.60 -12.36
N THR A 19 9.65 9.48 -13.07
CA THR A 19 8.65 9.03 -14.05
C THR A 19 7.25 8.91 -13.43
N PHE A 20 7.15 8.41 -12.19
CA PHE A 20 5.88 8.35 -11.48
C PHE A 20 5.30 9.74 -11.18
N LYS A 21 6.14 10.69 -10.75
CA LYS A 21 5.74 12.06 -10.44
C LYS A 21 5.33 12.83 -11.69
N GLU A 22 6.01 12.62 -12.81
CA GLU A 22 5.63 13.17 -14.12
C GLU A 22 4.26 12.67 -14.57
N LYS A 23 4.01 11.36 -14.42
CA LYS A 23 2.73 10.76 -14.80
C LYS A 23 1.58 11.13 -13.85
N PHE A 24 1.86 11.34 -12.57
CA PHE A 24 0.86 11.60 -11.53
C PHE A 24 1.26 12.77 -10.61
N PRO A 25 1.31 14.01 -11.13
CA PRO A 25 1.85 15.16 -10.40
C PRO A 25 1.05 15.55 -9.16
N HIS A 26 -0.24 15.18 -9.11
CA HIS A 26 -1.13 15.45 -7.97
C HIS A 26 -0.93 14.48 -6.79
N ILE A 27 -0.24 13.36 -6.99
CA ILE A 27 -0.01 12.37 -5.92
C ILE A 27 1.14 12.84 -5.03
N LYS A 28 0.85 13.06 -3.75
CA LYS A 28 1.81 13.59 -2.76
C LYS A 28 2.79 12.55 -2.20
N LEU A 29 2.70 11.30 -2.64
CA LEU A 29 3.57 10.20 -2.22
C LEU A 29 4.42 9.73 -3.40
N THR A 30 5.67 9.34 -3.10
CA THR A 30 6.54 8.70 -4.09
C THR A 30 6.12 7.25 -4.32
N LEU A 31 6.40 6.71 -5.52
CA LEU A 31 6.17 5.31 -5.86
C LEU A 31 6.83 4.37 -4.85
N SER A 32 8.08 4.66 -4.50
CA SER A 32 8.81 3.88 -3.49
C SER A 32 8.12 3.88 -2.12
N LYS A 33 7.47 4.98 -1.71
CA LYS A 33 6.71 5.03 -0.45
C LYS A 33 5.40 4.23 -0.54
N ILE A 34 4.70 4.25 -1.67
CA ILE A 34 3.51 3.42 -1.90
C ILE A 34 3.87 1.93 -1.78
N ARG A 35 4.96 1.50 -2.46
CA ARG A 35 5.45 0.11 -2.38
C ARG A 35 5.86 -0.30 -0.97
N SER A 36 6.53 0.59 -0.22
CA SER A 36 6.88 0.36 1.20
C SER A 36 5.63 0.11 2.05
N LEU A 37 4.59 0.94 1.90
CA LEU A 37 3.36 0.80 2.67
C LEU A 37 2.59 -0.46 2.30
N LYS A 38 2.56 -0.87 1.02
CA LYS A 38 1.98 -2.16 0.62
C LYS A 38 2.67 -3.34 1.30
N ARG A 39 4.00 -3.33 1.44
CA ARG A 39 4.72 -4.38 2.19
C ARG A 39 4.37 -4.37 3.67
N GLU A 40 4.28 -3.19 4.30
CA GLU A 40 3.83 -3.06 5.69
C GLU A 40 2.40 -3.59 5.87
N MET A 41 1.49 -3.29 4.94
CA MET A 41 0.11 -3.81 4.94
C MET A 41 0.06 -5.33 4.79
N GLN A 42 0.84 -5.91 3.88
CA GLN A 42 0.91 -7.35 3.69
C GLN A 42 1.42 -8.05 4.94
N LYS A 43 2.53 -7.55 5.51
CA LYS A 43 3.11 -8.09 6.73
C LYS A 43 2.05 -8.14 7.84
N LEU A 44 1.40 -7.01 8.10
CA LEU A 44 0.36 -6.93 9.13
C LEU A 44 -0.79 -7.91 8.85
N ALA A 45 -1.34 -7.89 7.64
CA ALA A 45 -2.51 -8.69 7.31
C ALA A 45 -2.22 -10.20 7.30
N GLN A 46 -1.10 -10.65 6.74
CA GLN A 46 -0.79 -12.07 6.61
C GLN A 46 -0.04 -12.65 7.80
N GLU A 47 1.04 -11.98 8.25
CA GLU A 47 1.91 -12.51 9.30
C GLU A 47 1.29 -12.29 10.68
N ASP A 48 0.75 -11.10 10.95
CA ASP A 48 0.26 -10.75 12.29
C ASP A 48 -1.23 -11.12 12.48
N CYS A 49 -2.06 -11.00 11.43
CA CYS A 49 -3.51 -11.24 11.52
C CYS A 49 -3.99 -12.55 10.85
N GLY A 50 -3.16 -13.20 10.02
CA GLY A 50 -3.55 -14.44 9.33
C GLY A 50 -4.66 -14.29 8.29
N PHE A 51 -4.87 -13.09 7.74
CA PHE A 51 -5.88 -12.84 6.70
C PHE A 51 -5.52 -13.53 5.38
N GLU A 52 -6.54 -13.93 4.64
CA GLU A 52 -6.35 -14.62 3.37
C GLU A 52 -5.76 -13.71 2.28
N GLU A 53 -5.04 -14.30 1.33
CA GLU A 53 -4.46 -13.59 0.17
C GLU A 53 -5.48 -12.69 -0.58
N PRO A 54 -6.75 -13.11 -0.82
CA PRO A 54 -7.74 -12.25 -1.47
C PRO A 54 -8.03 -10.96 -0.69
N THR A 55 -8.01 -11.01 0.64
CA THR A 55 -8.21 -9.84 1.50
C THR A 55 -7.05 -8.87 1.38
N VAL A 56 -5.81 -9.36 1.36
CA VAL A 56 -4.61 -8.54 1.17
C VAL A 56 -4.62 -7.87 -0.20
N ALA A 57 -4.95 -8.63 -1.25
CA ALA A 57 -5.09 -8.12 -2.60
C ALA A 57 -6.17 -7.01 -2.66
N MET A 58 -7.30 -7.20 -2.00
CA MET A 58 -8.36 -6.20 -1.92
C MET A 58 -7.93 -4.93 -1.16
N ALA A 59 -7.21 -5.08 -0.05
CA ALA A 59 -6.65 -3.95 0.70
C ALA A 59 -5.69 -3.11 -0.16
N PHE A 60 -4.85 -3.77 -0.97
CA PHE A 60 -3.97 -3.09 -1.93
C PHE A 60 -4.76 -2.28 -2.94
N VAL A 61 -5.81 -2.85 -3.53
CA VAL A 61 -6.67 -2.16 -4.51
C VAL A 61 -7.32 -0.92 -3.89
N TYR A 62 -7.81 -1.01 -2.65
CA TYR A 62 -8.40 0.14 -1.95
C TYR A 62 -7.37 1.25 -1.73
N PHE A 63 -6.18 0.89 -1.25
CA PHE A 63 -5.11 1.85 -1.00
C PHE A 63 -4.62 2.54 -2.28
N GLU A 64 -4.45 1.78 -3.36
CA GLU A 64 -4.05 2.29 -4.68
C GLU A 64 -5.10 3.22 -5.28
N LYS A 65 -6.39 2.90 -5.14
CA LYS A 65 -7.48 3.80 -5.56
C LYS A 65 -7.42 5.14 -4.83
N LEU A 66 -7.12 5.16 -3.52
CA LEU A 66 -6.93 6.41 -2.77
C LEU A 66 -5.68 7.17 -3.22
N ALA A 67 -4.59 6.46 -3.50
CA ALA A 67 -3.35 7.05 -4.02
C ALA A 67 -3.60 7.74 -5.36
N LEU A 68 -4.20 7.05 -6.33
CA LEU A 68 -4.48 7.56 -7.67
C LEU A 68 -5.44 8.77 -7.65
N LYS A 69 -6.38 8.81 -6.70
CA LYS A 69 -7.27 9.96 -6.48
C LYS A 69 -6.61 11.13 -5.73
N GLY A 70 -5.32 11.05 -5.40
CA GLY A 70 -4.58 12.10 -4.69
C GLY A 70 -5.04 12.32 -3.25
N LYS A 71 -5.69 11.33 -2.62
CA LYS A 71 -6.26 11.44 -1.26
C LYS A 71 -5.24 11.16 -0.15
N LEU A 72 -4.05 10.66 -0.50
CA LEU A 72 -3.01 10.30 0.45
C LEU A 72 -1.96 11.41 0.61
N ASN A 73 -1.50 11.60 1.85
CA ASN A 73 -0.44 12.53 2.22
C ASN A 73 0.41 11.94 3.38
N LYS A 74 1.44 12.68 3.82
CA LYS A 74 2.36 12.21 4.87
C LYS A 74 1.65 11.88 6.19
N GLN A 75 0.61 12.63 6.55
CA GLN A 75 -0.10 12.52 7.82
C GLN A 75 -1.09 11.35 7.80
N ASN A 76 -1.84 11.15 6.71
CA ASN A 76 -2.92 10.16 6.68
C ASN A 76 -2.54 8.79 6.10
N ARG A 77 -1.41 8.66 5.38
CA ARG A 77 -1.10 7.44 4.60
C ARG A 77 -1.12 6.13 5.41
N LYS A 78 -0.70 6.17 6.69
CA LYS A 78 -0.72 4.97 7.56
C LYS A 78 -2.13 4.66 8.05
N LEU A 79 -2.90 5.68 8.44
CA LEU A 79 -4.30 5.52 8.84
C LEU A 79 -5.14 4.98 7.67
N CYS A 80 -4.96 5.52 6.47
CA CYS A 80 -5.64 5.04 5.27
C CYS A 80 -5.23 3.60 4.92
N ALA A 81 -3.96 3.23 5.08
CA ALA A 81 -3.51 1.86 4.87
C ALA A 81 -4.20 0.89 5.85
N GLY A 82 -4.22 1.21 7.14
CA GLY A 82 -4.95 0.41 8.15
C GLY A 82 -6.45 0.31 7.87
N ALA A 83 -7.09 1.43 7.51
CA ALA A 83 -8.49 1.44 7.12
C ALA A 83 -8.77 0.56 5.89
N CYS A 84 -7.88 0.54 4.89
CA CYS A 84 -8.02 -0.34 3.73
C CYS A 84 -7.94 -1.82 4.13
N VAL A 85 -7.03 -2.20 5.03
CA VAL A 85 -6.91 -3.56 5.55
C VAL A 85 -8.17 -3.96 6.32
N LEU A 86 -8.63 -3.13 7.26
CA LEU A 86 -9.84 -3.43 8.06
C LEU A 86 -11.10 -3.55 7.20
N LEU A 87 -11.28 -2.66 6.23
CA LEU A 87 -12.40 -2.73 5.29
C LEU A 87 -12.32 -4.00 4.43
N ALA A 88 -11.13 -4.34 3.93
CA ALA A 88 -10.94 -5.54 3.14
C ALA A 88 -11.23 -6.80 3.97
N ALA A 89 -10.72 -6.90 5.19
CA ALA A 89 -10.94 -8.05 6.07
C ALA A 89 -12.42 -8.21 6.44
N LYS A 90 -13.13 -7.10 6.67
CA LYS A 90 -14.57 -7.11 6.89
C LYS A 90 -15.34 -7.64 5.68
N VAL A 91 -14.96 -7.23 4.47
CA VAL A 91 -15.63 -7.67 3.22
C VAL A 91 -15.24 -9.12 2.88
N GLY A 92 -13.99 -9.50 3.12
CA GLY A 92 -13.44 -10.84 2.91
C GLY A 92 -13.86 -11.87 3.95
N SER A 93 -14.64 -11.48 4.97
CA SER A 93 -15.05 -12.33 6.10
C SER A 93 -13.89 -12.82 7.00
N ASP A 94 -12.69 -12.26 6.84
CA ASP A 94 -11.51 -12.51 7.68
C ASP A 94 -11.61 -11.87 9.07
N LEU A 95 -12.56 -10.95 9.25
CA LEU A 95 -12.75 -10.23 10.50
C LEU A 95 -14.05 -10.68 11.18
N LYS A 96 -13.95 -11.44 12.27
CA LYS A 96 -15.14 -11.82 13.04
C LYS A 96 -15.54 -10.67 13.96
N LYS A 97 -16.85 -10.45 14.13
CA LYS A 97 -17.40 -9.32 14.92
C LYS A 97 -16.82 -9.18 16.34
N GLN A 98 -16.36 -10.26 16.96
CA GLN A 98 -15.77 -10.26 18.29
C GLN A 98 -14.34 -9.68 18.31
N GLU A 99 -13.57 -9.86 17.24
CA GLU A 99 -12.17 -9.39 17.13
C GLU A 99 -12.09 -7.88 16.94
N VAL A 100 -13.12 -7.26 16.35
CA VAL A 100 -13.15 -5.82 16.07
C VAL A 100 -13.14 -4.98 17.35
N LYS A 101 -13.78 -5.43 18.43
CA LYS A 101 -13.80 -4.70 19.71
C LYS A 101 -12.41 -4.57 20.31
N HIS A 102 -11.58 -5.62 20.21
CA HIS A 102 -10.21 -5.62 20.74
C HIS A 102 -9.21 -4.77 19.93
N LEU A 103 -9.60 -4.30 18.74
CA LEU A 103 -8.74 -3.50 17.85
C LEU A 103 -8.97 -1.99 17.95
N ILE A 104 -10.07 -1.56 18.58
CA ILE A 104 -10.51 -0.15 18.62
C ILE A 104 -10.40 0.44 20.03
N ASP A 105 -10.46 -0.40 21.06
CA ASP A 105 -10.16 -0.03 22.45
C ASP A 105 -8.64 -0.04 22.71
#